data_AF-A0A6G4R9L5-F1
#
_entry.id   AF-A0A6G4R9L5-F1
#
_cell.length_a   1.000
_cell.length_b   1.000
_cell.length_c   1.000
_cell.angle_alpha   90.00
_cell.angle_beta   90.00
_cell.angle_gamma   90.00
#
_symmetry.space_group_name_H-M   'P 1'
#
loop_
_entity.id
_entity.type
_entity.pdbx_description
1 polymer ?
#
loop_
_entity_poly.entity_id
_entity_poly.type
_entity_poly.pdbx_seq_one_letter_code
_entity_poly.pdbx_strand_id
1 'polypeptide(L)'
;MNVLHTRAHTAESDGNYTDAAASFFTLGMYQFATEMYRNTRTYRNGVGNLLRSIELDDRAGNEQRATRTAGFVCDRCRSIISEGHTAIVRGLGCEWLADALVMTDNADARVHYERAANLFARLDFETQLHWGNRSAYKHATRALEQFLERREIEYYDAHAIDFAGRIDWKLTMCADGCE
;
A
#
# COMPACT_ATOMS: atom_id res chain seq x y z
N MET A 1 8.99 19.05 -6.41
CA MET A 1 8.14 18.17 -5.58
C MET A 1 6.78 18.78 -5.26
N ASN A 2 6.69 19.96 -4.62
CA ASN A 2 5.39 20.57 -4.29
C ASN A 2 4.48 20.82 -5.51
N VAL A 3 5.04 21.20 -6.66
CA VAL A 3 4.28 21.39 -7.90
C VAL A 3 3.63 20.09 -8.39
N LEU A 4 4.37 18.97 -8.34
CA LEU A 4 3.86 17.67 -8.79
C LEU A 4 2.82 17.11 -7.80
N HIS A 5 3.02 17.32 -6.49
CA HIS A 5 2.04 16.96 -5.48
C HIS A 5 0.73 17.75 -5.66
N THR A 6 0.83 19.07 -5.84
CA THR A 6 -0.34 19.93 -6.11
C THR A 6 -1.07 19.47 -7.37
N ARG A 7 -0.33 19.24 -8.46
CA ARG A 7 -0.91 18.75 -9.72
C ARG A 7 -1.64 17.42 -9.55
N ALA A 8 -1.08 16.46 -8.82
CA ALA A 8 -1.71 15.15 -8.59
C ALA A 8 -3.06 15.31 -7.88
N HIS A 9 -3.10 16.08 -6.79
CA HIS A 9 -4.33 16.31 -6.02
C HIS A 9 -5.35 17.16 -6.77
N THR A 10 -4.91 18.16 -7.55
CA THR A 10 -5.83 18.94 -8.40
C THR A 10 -6.45 18.05 -9.48
N ALA A 11 -5.65 17.27 -10.20
CA ALA A 11 -6.16 16.35 -11.21
C ALA A 11 -7.15 15.33 -10.62
N GLU A 12 -6.84 14.82 -9.42
CA GLU A 12 -7.75 13.92 -8.70
C GLU A 12 -9.07 14.60 -8.33
N SER A 13 -9.01 15.81 -7.76
CA SER A 13 -10.19 16.60 -7.38
C SER A 13 -11.05 16.99 -8.58
N ASP A 14 -10.44 17.19 -9.74
CA ASP A 14 -11.13 17.53 -10.99
C ASP A 14 -11.72 16.27 -11.70
N GLY A 15 -11.51 15.07 -11.14
CA GLY A 15 -11.98 13.80 -11.71
C GLY A 15 -11.12 13.29 -12.87
N ASN A 16 -9.96 13.89 -13.13
CA ASN A 16 -9.02 13.49 -14.18
C ASN A 16 -8.13 12.33 -13.70
N TYR A 17 -8.74 11.18 -13.41
CA TYR A 17 -8.08 10.05 -12.75
C TYR A 17 -6.87 9.50 -13.52
N THR A 18 -6.92 9.47 -14.86
CA THR A 18 -5.78 9.05 -15.70
C THR A 18 -4.54 9.92 -15.47
N ASP A 19 -4.72 11.23 -15.33
CA ASP A 19 -3.63 12.19 -15.14
C ASP A 19 -3.16 12.22 -13.68
N ALA A 20 -4.10 12.08 -12.75
CA ALA A 20 -3.81 11.93 -11.33
C ALA A 20 -2.95 10.67 -11.09
N ALA A 21 -3.35 9.52 -11.64
CA ALA A 21 -2.60 8.26 -11.54
C ALA A 21 -1.15 8.42 -12.04
N ALA A 22 -0.96 8.97 -13.25
CA ALA A 22 0.38 9.20 -13.79
C ALA A 22 1.23 10.14 -12.91
N SER A 23 0.60 11.15 -12.31
CA SER A 23 1.27 12.10 -11.40
C SER A 23 1.68 11.41 -10.09
N PHE A 24 0.78 10.60 -9.51
CA PHE A 24 1.06 9.79 -8.31
C PHE A 24 2.13 8.73 -8.57
N PHE A 25 2.10 8.06 -9.73
CA PHE A 25 3.17 7.16 -10.15
C PHE A 25 4.52 7.87 -10.14
N THR A 26 4.59 9.04 -10.78
CA THR A 26 5.83 9.83 -10.86
C THR A 26 6.31 10.28 -9.48
N LEU A 27 5.40 10.71 -8.60
CA LEU A 27 5.72 11.04 -7.20
C LEU A 27 6.27 9.83 -6.45
N GLY A 28 5.61 8.69 -6.58
CA GLY A 28 5.99 7.43 -5.97
C GLY A 28 7.38 7.00 -6.39
N MET A 29 7.67 7.01 -7.70
CA MET A 29 8.98 6.72 -8.28
C MET A 29 10.08 7.63 -7.73
N TYR A 30 9.85 8.94 -7.74
CA TYR A 30 10.82 9.91 -7.26
C TYR A 30 11.10 9.74 -5.77
N GLN A 31 10.03 9.59 -4.98
CA GLN A 31 10.16 9.39 -3.55
C GLN A 31 10.91 8.11 -3.27
N PHE A 32 10.55 6.99 -3.90
CA PHE A 32 11.25 5.72 -3.73
C PHE A 32 12.75 5.84 -4.04
N ALA A 33 13.11 6.55 -5.12
CA ALA A 33 14.51 6.82 -5.44
C ALA A 33 15.20 7.63 -4.33
N THR A 34 14.61 8.73 -3.87
CA THR A 34 15.20 9.55 -2.79
C THR A 34 15.24 8.84 -1.43
N GLU A 35 14.26 7.99 -1.18
CA GLU A 35 14.04 7.23 0.04
C GLU A 35 15.07 6.10 0.18
N MET A 36 15.40 5.40 -0.91
CA MET A 36 16.49 4.43 -0.94
C MET A 36 17.86 5.07 -0.62
N TYR A 37 18.07 6.33 -1.01
CA TYR A 37 19.34 7.04 -0.79
C TYR A 37 19.50 7.63 0.61
N ARG A 38 18.41 7.79 1.39
CA ARG A 38 18.45 8.40 2.72
C ARG A 38 18.05 7.39 3.80
N ASN A 39 19.06 6.70 4.33
CA ASN A 39 19.03 6.11 5.68
C ASN A 39 17.91 5.08 5.95
N THR A 40 17.87 3.98 5.19
CA THR A 40 17.35 2.67 5.64
C THR A 40 15.92 2.60 6.21
N ARG A 41 15.02 3.59 6.06
CA ARG A 41 13.77 3.60 6.88
C ARG A 41 12.48 4.19 6.31
N THR A 42 12.47 4.87 5.18
CA THR A 42 11.25 5.50 4.67
C THR A 42 10.97 4.99 3.28
N TYR A 43 10.26 3.88 3.07
CA TYR A 43 9.81 3.44 1.73
C TYR A 43 8.34 3.83 1.46
N ARG A 44 7.73 4.56 2.40
CA ARG A 44 6.30 4.55 2.66
C ARG A 44 5.54 5.55 1.81
N ASN A 45 6.12 6.73 1.61
CA ASN A 45 5.48 7.74 0.77
C ASN A 45 5.58 7.30 -0.69
N GLY A 46 6.73 6.72 -1.07
CA GLY A 46 6.91 6.11 -2.37
C GLY A 46 5.85 5.04 -2.65
N VAL A 47 5.74 4.05 -1.77
CA VAL A 47 4.75 2.96 -1.91
C VAL A 47 3.32 3.48 -1.85
N GLY A 48 2.96 4.35 -0.91
CA GLY A 48 1.60 4.87 -0.80
C GLY A 48 1.15 5.64 -2.04
N ASN A 49 2.04 6.44 -2.65
CA ASN A 49 1.75 7.12 -3.91
C ASN A 49 1.62 6.13 -5.09
N LEU A 50 2.40 5.05 -5.10
CA LEU A 50 2.25 4.01 -6.12
C LEU A 50 0.93 3.24 -5.95
N LEU A 51 0.52 2.91 -4.72
CA LEU A 51 -0.79 2.31 -4.43
C LEU A 51 -1.93 3.25 -4.83
N ARG A 52 -1.81 4.56 -4.56
CA ARG A 52 -2.78 5.57 -5.03
C ARG A 52 -2.85 5.60 -6.56
N SER A 53 -1.71 5.47 -7.25
CA SER A 53 -1.70 5.37 -8.72
C SER A 53 -2.44 4.14 -9.23
N ILE A 54 -2.32 2.98 -8.56
CA ILE A 54 -3.03 1.76 -8.95
C ILE A 54 -4.53 1.95 -8.78
N GLU A 55 -4.98 2.47 -7.62
CA GLU A 55 -6.40 2.72 -7.37
C GLU A 55 -7.01 3.68 -8.41
N LEU A 56 -6.30 4.76 -8.74
CA LEU A 56 -6.78 5.74 -9.71
C LEU A 56 -6.79 5.20 -11.14
N ASP A 57 -5.84 4.32 -11.48
CA ASP A 57 -5.83 3.63 -12.77
C ASP A 57 -6.99 2.65 -12.90
N ASP A 58 -7.26 1.86 -11.87
CA ASP A 58 -8.43 0.98 -11.83
C ASP A 58 -9.72 1.82 -11.95
N ARG A 59 -9.82 2.92 -11.20
CA ARG A 59 -10.97 3.84 -11.27
C ARG A 59 -11.16 4.45 -12.66
N ALA A 60 -10.09 4.68 -13.40
CA ALA A 60 -10.12 5.18 -14.76
C ALA A 60 -10.38 4.07 -15.82
N GLY A 61 -10.49 2.80 -15.42
CA GLY A 61 -10.59 1.66 -16.34
C GLY A 61 -9.26 1.30 -17.04
N ASN A 62 -8.13 1.77 -16.52
CA ASN A 62 -6.79 1.54 -17.07
C ASN A 62 -6.11 0.31 -16.44
N GLU A 63 -6.79 -0.85 -16.47
CA GLU A 63 -6.35 -2.09 -15.82
C GLU A 63 -4.91 -2.49 -16.18
N GLN A 64 -4.52 -2.38 -17.46
CA GLN A 64 -3.15 -2.71 -17.88
C GLN A 64 -2.09 -1.81 -17.21
N ARG A 65 -2.40 -0.53 -16.96
CA ARG A 65 -1.48 0.39 -16.29
C ARG A 65 -1.47 0.15 -14.79
N ALA A 66 -2.61 -0.16 -14.19
CA ALA A 66 -2.72 -0.63 -12.81
C ALA A 66 -1.84 -1.88 -12.57
N THR A 67 -1.97 -2.92 -13.39
CA THR A 67 -1.19 -4.16 -13.29
C THR A 67 0.31 -3.93 -13.46
N ARG A 68 0.74 -3.09 -14.39
CA ARG A 68 2.16 -2.73 -14.53
C ARG A 68 2.69 -2.00 -13.31
N THR A 69 1.90 -1.08 -12.75
CA THR A 69 2.27 -0.35 -11.53
C THR A 69 2.33 -1.28 -10.33
N ALA A 70 1.38 -2.21 -10.19
CA ALA A 70 1.40 -3.25 -9.17
C ALA A 70 2.64 -4.14 -9.28
N GLY A 71 3.01 -4.59 -10.49
CA GLY A 71 4.25 -5.33 -10.74
C GLY A 71 5.48 -4.57 -10.25
N PHE A 72 5.55 -3.27 -10.51
CA PHE A 72 6.63 -2.42 -10.00
C PHE A 72 6.64 -2.33 -8.46
N VAL A 73 5.48 -2.14 -7.83
CA VAL A 73 5.36 -2.13 -6.36
C VAL A 73 5.82 -3.47 -5.77
N CYS A 74 5.42 -4.58 -6.38
CA CYS A 74 5.83 -5.92 -5.96
C CYS A 74 7.35 -6.10 -5.99
N ASP A 75 8.01 -5.70 -7.07
CA ASP A 75 9.47 -5.77 -7.18
C ASP A 75 10.17 -4.93 -6.11
N ARG A 76 9.67 -3.72 -5.87
CA ARG A 76 10.20 -2.84 -4.83
C ARG A 76 9.98 -3.38 -3.42
N CYS A 77 8.82 -3.95 -3.15
CA CYS A 77 8.51 -4.56 -1.86
C CYS A 77 9.34 -5.82 -1.62
N ARG A 78 9.65 -6.61 -2.66
CA ARG A 78 10.58 -7.76 -2.53
C ARG A 78 11.95 -7.32 -2.03
N SER A 79 12.50 -6.21 -2.55
CA SER A 79 13.76 -5.65 -2.03
C SER A 79 13.65 -5.21 -0.57
N ILE A 80 12.55 -4.55 -0.18
CA ILE A 80 12.29 -4.15 1.21
C ILE A 80 12.23 -5.38 2.14
N ILE A 81 11.60 -6.46 1.69
CA ILE A 81 11.48 -7.72 2.45
C ILE A 81 12.86 -8.39 2.60
N SER A 82 13.67 -8.42 1.54
CA SER A 82 15.00 -9.07 1.58
C SER A 82 16.02 -8.28 2.39
N GLU A 83 16.01 -6.96 2.28
CA GLU A 83 16.99 -6.06 2.91
C GLU A 83 16.55 -5.59 4.31
N GLY A 84 15.27 -5.76 4.66
CA GLY A 84 14.69 -5.27 5.90
C GLY A 84 15.29 -5.91 7.15
N HIS A 85 15.92 -5.08 8.00
CA HIS A 85 16.58 -5.56 9.23
C HIS A 85 15.65 -5.85 10.42
N THR A 86 14.36 -5.50 10.32
CA THR A 86 13.37 -5.73 11.41
C THR A 86 12.16 -6.50 10.89
N ALA A 87 11.48 -7.22 11.80
CA ALA A 87 10.23 -7.91 11.45
C ALA A 87 9.14 -6.93 10.99
N ILE A 88 9.09 -5.73 11.58
CA ILE A 88 8.17 -4.65 11.20
C ILE A 88 8.35 -4.24 9.74
N VAL A 89 9.58 -3.89 9.35
CA VAL A 89 9.87 -3.43 7.98
C VAL A 89 9.54 -4.52 6.95
N ARG A 90 9.90 -5.77 7.24
CA ARG A 90 9.59 -6.90 6.37
C ARG A 90 8.09 -7.17 6.30
N GLY A 91 7.38 -7.09 7.43
CA GLY A 91 5.93 -7.31 7.50
C GLY A 91 5.17 -6.25 6.71
N LEU A 92 5.58 -4.98 6.82
CA LEU A 92 5.03 -3.89 6.01
C LEU A 92 5.31 -4.06 4.52
N GLY A 93 6.51 -4.53 4.16
CA GLY A 93 6.83 -4.87 2.78
C GLY A 93 5.92 -5.98 2.24
N CYS A 94 5.65 -7.02 3.04
CA CYS A 94 4.69 -8.06 2.67
C CYS A 94 3.26 -7.52 2.54
N GLU A 95 2.84 -6.65 3.45
CA GLU A 95 1.52 -6.02 3.43
C GLU A 95 1.30 -5.17 2.19
N TRP A 96 2.20 -4.22 1.87
CA TRP A 96 2.03 -3.36 0.71
C TRP A 96 2.11 -4.11 -0.62
N LEU A 97 2.90 -5.19 -0.66
CA LEU A 97 2.93 -6.09 -1.80
C LEU A 97 1.55 -6.73 -1.98
N ALA A 98 0.98 -7.28 -0.92
CA ALA A 98 -0.34 -7.87 -0.95
C ALA A 98 -1.43 -6.84 -1.31
N ASP A 99 -1.37 -5.62 -0.78
CA ASP A 99 -2.30 -4.52 -1.12
C ASP A 99 -2.31 -4.25 -2.64
N ALA A 100 -1.12 -4.19 -3.26
CA ALA A 100 -0.99 -4.01 -4.71
C ALA A 100 -1.59 -5.18 -5.50
N LEU A 101 -1.44 -6.42 -5.01
CA LEU A 101 -2.00 -7.61 -5.63
C LEU A 101 -3.54 -7.62 -5.54
N VAL A 102 -4.10 -7.28 -4.38
CA VAL A 102 -5.56 -7.14 -4.17
C VAL A 102 -6.14 -6.12 -5.16
N MET A 103 -5.50 -4.96 -5.31
CA MET A 103 -5.97 -3.92 -6.24
C MET A 103 -5.96 -4.33 -7.71
N THR A 104 -5.38 -5.49 -8.04
CA THR A 104 -5.31 -6.06 -9.39
C THR A 104 -5.89 -7.47 -9.46
N ASP A 105 -6.75 -7.83 -8.49
CA ASP A 105 -7.47 -9.10 -8.41
C ASP A 105 -6.54 -10.33 -8.50
N ASN A 106 -5.35 -10.25 -7.89
CA ASN A 106 -4.37 -11.33 -7.89
C ASN A 106 -4.44 -12.17 -6.59
N ALA A 107 -4.72 -13.46 -6.75
CA ALA A 107 -4.91 -14.42 -5.65
C ALA A 107 -3.66 -14.63 -4.77
N ASP A 108 -2.45 -14.32 -5.26
CA ASP A 108 -1.22 -14.44 -4.47
C ASP A 108 -1.19 -13.44 -3.29
N ALA A 109 -2.08 -12.43 -3.27
CA ALA A 109 -2.20 -11.47 -2.17
C ALA A 109 -2.30 -12.15 -0.80
N ARG A 110 -3.09 -13.22 -0.70
CA ARG A 110 -3.30 -13.97 0.55
C ARG A 110 -2.00 -14.52 1.10
N VAL A 111 -1.15 -15.12 0.26
CA VAL A 111 0.15 -15.68 0.66
C VAL A 111 1.04 -14.61 1.30
N HIS A 112 0.96 -13.39 0.79
CA HIS A 112 1.75 -12.27 1.29
C HIS A 112 1.18 -11.67 2.58
N TYR A 113 -0.13 -11.61 2.75
CA TYR A 113 -0.74 -11.29 4.04
C TYR A 113 -0.42 -12.33 5.11
N GLU A 114 -0.43 -13.63 4.80
CA GLU A 114 -0.05 -14.69 5.75
C GLU A 114 1.41 -14.52 6.20
N ARG A 115 2.31 -14.12 5.30
CA ARG A 115 3.69 -13.78 5.66
C ARG A 115 3.77 -12.53 6.54
N ALA A 116 2.98 -11.50 6.26
CA ALA A 116 2.92 -10.30 7.10
C ALA A 116 2.41 -10.64 8.52
N ALA A 117 1.36 -11.46 8.63
CA ALA A 117 0.81 -11.94 9.91
C ALA A 117 1.89 -12.62 10.76
N ASN A 118 2.64 -13.56 10.16
CA ASN A 118 3.72 -14.27 10.84
C ASN A 118 4.85 -13.36 11.34
N LEU A 119 5.12 -12.26 10.62
CA LEU A 119 6.13 -11.28 11.00
C LEU A 119 5.64 -10.38 12.14
N PHE A 120 4.36 -9.99 12.13
CA PHE A 120 3.76 -9.14 13.16
C PHE A 120 3.40 -9.90 14.44
N ALA A 121 3.09 -11.20 14.36
CA ALA A 121 2.75 -12.03 15.53
C ALA A 121 3.84 -12.09 16.61
N ARG A 122 5.09 -11.72 16.26
CA ARG A 122 6.24 -11.71 17.17
C ARG A 122 6.50 -10.35 17.81
N LEU A 123 5.67 -9.35 17.50
CA LEU A 123 5.83 -7.98 18.01
C LEU A 123 4.95 -7.78 19.24
N ASP A 124 5.51 -7.15 20.27
CA ASP A 124 4.72 -6.70 21.40
C ASP A 124 3.77 -5.56 20.99
N PHE A 125 2.65 -5.47 21.70
CA PHE A 125 1.57 -4.52 21.39
C PHE A 125 2.02 -3.05 21.46
N GLU A 126 2.89 -2.69 22.40
CA GLU A 126 3.42 -1.31 22.52
C GLU A 126 4.26 -0.92 21.31
N THR A 127 5.09 -1.83 20.81
CA THR A 127 5.82 -1.66 19.56
C THR A 127 4.86 -1.50 18.40
N GLN A 128 3.82 -2.32 18.29
CA GLN A 128 2.84 -2.20 17.22
C GLN A 128 2.13 -0.84 17.24
N LEU A 129 1.69 -0.38 18.42
CA LEU A 129 1.06 0.93 18.62
C LEU A 129 1.99 2.11 18.28
N HIS A 130 3.23 2.08 18.78
CA HIS A 130 4.22 3.14 18.52
C HIS A 130 4.47 3.33 17.03
N TRP A 131 4.52 2.23 16.30
CA TRP A 131 4.70 2.27 14.86
C TRP A 131 3.39 2.65 14.16
N GLY A 132 2.25 2.05 14.50
CA GLY A 132 0.94 2.36 13.91
C GLY A 132 0.51 3.83 14.04
N ASN A 133 0.82 4.49 15.15
CA ASN A 133 0.47 5.89 15.41
C ASN A 133 1.33 6.92 14.64
N ARG A 134 2.34 6.50 13.87
CA ARG A 134 3.11 7.45 13.07
C ARG A 134 2.29 7.83 11.83
N SER A 135 2.09 9.14 11.62
CA SER A 135 1.40 9.72 10.45
C SER A 135 1.88 9.14 9.10
N ALA A 136 3.14 8.74 9.04
CA ALA A 136 3.76 8.07 7.90
C ALA A 136 3.15 6.70 7.51
N TYR A 137 2.29 6.09 8.32
CA TYR A 137 1.61 4.82 8.00
C TYR A 137 0.21 4.99 7.43
N LYS A 138 -0.46 6.08 7.79
CA LYS A 138 -1.83 6.37 7.35
C LYS A 138 -1.95 6.53 5.82
N HIS A 139 -0.89 6.97 5.15
CA HIS A 139 -0.93 7.28 3.72
C HIS A 139 -0.94 6.05 2.81
N ALA A 140 -0.24 4.96 3.15
CA ALA A 140 -0.22 3.76 2.31
C ALA A 140 -1.53 2.98 2.41
N THR A 141 -2.12 2.94 3.61
CA THR A 141 -3.37 2.22 3.87
C THR A 141 -4.58 2.89 3.20
N ARG A 142 -4.58 4.23 3.14
CA ARG A 142 -5.70 5.00 2.56
C ARG A 142 -6.02 4.66 1.10
N ALA A 143 -5.02 4.30 0.30
CA ALA A 143 -5.26 3.93 -1.09
C ALA A 143 -6.08 2.63 -1.20
N LEU A 144 -5.79 1.65 -0.35
CA LEU A 144 -6.54 0.40 -0.28
C LEU A 144 -7.95 0.64 0.28
N GLU A 145 -8.07 1.46 1.33
CA GLU A 145 -9.36 1.85 1.91
C GLU A 145 -10.30 2.41 0.84
N GLN A 146 -9.83 3.40 0.07
CA GLN A 146 -10.61 4.04 -0.99
C GLN A 146 -10.97 3.06 -2.13
N PHE A 147 -10.04 2.14 -2.46
CA PHE A 147 -10.30 1.09 -3.44
C PHE A 147 -11.44 0.18 -3.00
N LEU A 148 -11.44 -0.25 -1.73
CA LEU A 148 -12.41 -1.15 -1.14
C LEU A 148 -13.78 -0.49 -0.92
N GLU A 149 -13.80 0.74 -0.39
CA GLU A 149 -15.01 1.55 -0.21
C GLU A 149 -15.78 1.67 -1.53
N ARG A 150 -15.08 1.90 -2.65
CA ARG A 150 -15.70 2.00 -3.98
C ARG A 150 -16.27 0.66 -4.48
N ARG A 151 -15.67 -0.46 -4.06
CA ARG A 151 -16.16 -1.81 -4.38
C ARG A 151 -17.21 -2.30 -3.36
N GLU A 152 -17.70 -1.42 -2.49
CA GLU A 152 -18.69 -1.72 -1.45
C GLU A 152 -18.22 -2.83 -0.48
N ILE A 153 -16.91 -3.00 -0.34
CA ILE A 153 -16.30 -3.93 0.62
C ILE A 153 -16.13 -3.18 1.94
N GLU A 154 -16.76 -3.68 2.99
CA GLU A 154 -16.71 -3.06 4.31
C GLU A 154 -15.28 -3.07 4.85
N TYR A 155 -14.66 -1.90 4.88
CA TYR A 155 -13.35 -1.70 5.48
C TYR A 155 -13.51 -1.40 6.98
N TYR A 156 -12.86 -2.21 7.82
CA TYR A 156 -12.92 -2.03 9.27
C TYR A 156 -12.01 -0.89 9.74
N ASP A 157 -12.52 -0.05 10.65
CA ASP A 157 -11.96 1.24 11.08
C ASP A 157 -10.47 1.19 11.49
N ALA A 158 -9.68 2.07 10.85
CA ALA A 158 -8.24 2.25 10.99
C ALA A 158 -7.76 2.68 12.40
N HIS A 159 -8.67 3.04 13.32
CA HIS A 159 -8.31 3.53 14.65
C HIS A 159 -8.21 2.44 15.73
N ALA A 160 -8.59 1.19 15.42
CA ALA A 160 -8.76 0.16 16.43
C ALA A 160 -7.72 -0.98 16.40
N ILE A 161 -6.85 -1.06 15.39
CA ILE A 161 -6.09 -2.29 15.19
C ILE A 161 -4.58 -2.07 15.10
N ASP A 162 -3.86 -2.83 15.94
CA ASP A 162 -2.44 -3.08 15.78
C ASP A 162 -2.14 -3.71 14.41
N PHE A 163 -0.86 -3.87 14.06
CA PHE A 163 -0.52 -4.44 12.76
C PHE A 163 -1.07 -5.87 12.58
N ALA A 164 -1.19 -6.63 13.67
CA ALA A 164 -1.67 -8.00 13.62
C ALA A 164 -3.14 -8.06 13.21
N GLY A 165 -4.03 -7.36 13.88
CA GLY A 165 -5.45 -7.46 13.54
C GLY A 165 -5.81 -6.75 12.22
N ARG A 166 -5.03 -5.76 11.76
CA ARG A 166 -5.19 -5.20 10.41
C ARG A 166 -4.95 -6.26 9.35
N ILE A 167 -3.91 -7.07 9.52
CA ILE A 167 -3.63 -8.19 8.62
C ILE A 167 -4.68 -9.29 8.75
N ASP A 168 -5.17 -9.57 9.95
CA ASP A 168 -6.24 -10.56 10.17
C ASP A 168 -7.50 -10.20 9.38
N TRP A 169 -7.95 -8.95 9.45
CA TRP A 169 -9.06 -8.45 8.64
C TRP A 169 -8.81 -8.61 7.12
N LYS A 170 -7.60 -8.26 6.65
CA LYS A 170 -7.22 -8.43 5.23
C LYS A 170 -7.22 -9.89 4.79
N LEU A 171 -6.85 -10.81 5.69
CA LEU A 171 -6.90 -12.25 5.42
C LEU A 171 -8.34 -12.77 5.33
N THR A 172 -9.23 -12.33 6.21
CA THR A 172 -10.66 -12.64 6.14
C THR A 172 -11.26 -12.14 4.82
N MET A 173 -10.98 -10.89 4.43
CA MET A 173 -11.41 -10.32 3.15
C MET A 173 -10.93 -11.18 1.95
N CYS A 174 -9.67 -11.63 1.95
CA CYS A 174 -9.17 -12.52 0.89
C CYS A 174 -9.79 -13.92 0.91
N ALA A 175 -10.33 -14.38 2.05
CA ALA A 175 -11.03 -15.66 2.13
C ALA A 175 -12.46 -15.55 1.58
N ASP A 176 -13.15 -14.45 1.86
CA ASP A 176 -14.52 -14.21 1.43
C ASP A 176 -14.63 -13.85 -0.07
N GLY A 177 -13.57 -13.30 -0.67
CA GLY A 177 -13.50 -13.01 -2.12
C GLY A 177 -13.16 -14.20 -3.02
N CYS A 178 -13.06 -15.42 -2.47
CA CYS A 178 -12.78 -16.65 -3.23
C CYS A 178 -14.02 -17.53 -3.48
N GLU A 179 -15.23 -17.02 -3.28
CA GLU A 179 -16.50 -17.70 -3.66
C GLU A 179 -17.07 -17.20 -5.00
#